data_AF-A0A7L0P3K1-F1
#
_entry.id   AF-A0A7L0P3K1-F1
#
_cell.length_a   1.000
_cell.length_b   1.000
_cell.length_c   1.000
_cell.angle_alpha   90.00
_cell.angle_beta   90.00
_cell.angle_gamma   90.00
#
_symmetry.space_group_name_H-M   'P 1'
#
loop_
_entity.id
_entity.type
_entity.pdbx_description
1 polymer ?
#
loop_
_entity_poly.entity_id
_entity_poly.type
_entity_poly.pdbx_seq_one_letter_code
_entity_poly.pdbx_strand_id
1 'polypeptide(L)'
;MASTSQPLRGKRACKKIFWAVFPHACFILSLVIYAFLGALMFSHIEGNRKVNLSEEYRKFLQNLWYISRNLSDNMTENEEIFKEKIHALLNTAERDWFVNPKDIWTFFGSLFFCCTVFTTVGYGNTYPVTRTGKYLCMLYALFGIPLMFLVLTDMGDILATLLSKSYNEFRKLQSKILASKLCSGSTCNKGDELKSRAQSKVVINEPLTIMEVLKSQPGVKRKPVKYRNAEIFEMLIARENEQTKPARTKSVERWSSCPELARGKTMSRVIENFDKIGKQLEKLDVPIVLMVLVIFVYISCAAAILPNWETRLDFQEAFYFCFITLTTIGFGDTQLEHPKFFLFFSLYIIIGMEIVFIAFKLGQDRLIGLYKKVISFCGEKKMPSKKVYPK
;
A
#
# COMPACT_ATOMS: atom_id res chain seq x y z
N MET A 1 -11.03 -46.41 -38.53
CA MET A 1 -10.36 -45.12 -38.82
C MET A 1 -10.83 -44.09 -37.81
N ALA A 2 -9.97 -43.75 -36.84
CA ALA A 2 -10.18 -42.65 -35.92
C ALA A 2 -9.66 -41.36 -36.56
N SER A 3 -10.51 -40.34 -36.65
CA SER A 3 -10.13 -38.99 -37.08
C SER A 3 -10.60 -37.99 -36.01
N THR A 4 -9.65 -37.71 -35.10
CA THR A 4 -9.31 -36.40 -34.53
C THR A 4 -10.32 -35.25 -34.71
N SER A 5 -11.01 -34.90 -33.62
CA SER A 5 -11.59 -33.56 -33.43
C SER A 5 -11.28 -33.00 -32.03
N GLN A 6 -10.00 -32.65 -31.78
CA GLN A 6 -9.62 -31.77 -30.68
C GLN A 6 -8.74 -30.60 -31.15
N PRO A 7 -9.31 -29.51 -31.70
CA PRO A 7 -8.62 -28.21 -31.70
C PRO A 7 -9.40 -27.08 -31.00
N LEU A 8 -10.63 -27.32 -30.53
CA LEU A 8 -11.50 -26.24 -30.02
C LEU A 8 -11.36 -25.94 -28.51
N ARG A 9 -10.79 -26.85 -27.71
CA ARG A 9 -10.68 -26.70 -26.25
C ARG A 9 -9.57 -25.73 -25.84
N GLY A 10 -8.43 -25.74 -26.55
CA GLY A 10 -7.29 -24.83 -26.32
C GLY A 10 -7.61 -23.36 -26.64
N LYS A 11 -8.31 -23.09 -27.74
CA LYS A 11 -8.71 -21.72 -28.13
C LYS A 11 -9.67 -21.06 -27.13
N ARG A 12 -10.58 -21.84 -26.52
CA ARG A 12 -11.51 -21.31 -25.48
C ARG A 12 -10.83 -21.08 -24.13
N ALA A 13 -9.89 -21.93 -23.73
CA ALA A 13 -9.11 -21.75 -22.50
C ALA A 13 -8.19 -20.53 -22.60
N CYS A 14 -7.47 -20.38 -23.73
CA CYS A 14 -6.59 -19.24 -23.98
C CYS A 14 -7.38 -17.91 -24.02
N LYS A 15 -8.58 -17.91 -24.63
CA LYS A 15 -9.47 -16.74 -24.63
C LYS A 15 -9.96 -16.39 -23.22
N LYS A 16 -10.28 -17.37 -22.37
CA LYS A 16 -10.68 -17.09 -20.97
C LYS A 16 -9.54 -16.52 -20.13
N ILE A 17 -8.33 -17.05 -20.26
CA ILE A 17 -7.14 -16.55 -19.54
C ILE A 17 -6.79 -15.13 -20.02
N PHE A 18 -6.84 -14.88 -21.33
CA PHE A 18 -6.61 -13.56 -21.90
C PHE A 18 -7.58 -12.51 -21.33
N TRP A 19 -8.88 -12.79 -21.30
CA TRP A 19 -9.88 -11.86 -20.76
C TRP A 19 -9.82 -11.71 -19.23
N ALA A 20 -9.22 -12.66 -18.51
CA ALA A 20 -8.97 -12.53 -17.08
C ALA A 20 -7.75 -11.64 -16.79
N VAL A 21 -6.69 -11.71 -17.60
CA VAL A 21 -5.44 -10.95 -17.40
C VAL A 21 -5.49 -9.55 -18.03
N PHE A 22 -6.30 -9.37 -19.06
CA PHE A 22 -6.39 -8.12 -19.83
C PHE A 22 -6.70 -6.86 -18.99
N PRO A 23 -7.65 -6.87 -18.03
CA PRO A 23 -7.92 -5.71 -17.19
C PRO A 23 -6.72 -5.32 -16.33
N HIS A 24 -6.08 -6.30 -15.68
CA HIS A 24 -4.88 -6.13 -14.86
C HIS A 24 -3.73 -5.50 -15.66
N ALA A 25 -3.45 -6.06 -16.85
CA ALA A 25 -2.41 -5.56 -17.74
C ALA A 25 -2.66 -4.13 -18.21
N CYS A 26 -3.92 -3.74 -18.41
CA CYS A 26 -4.26 -2.41 -18.87
C CYS A 26 -4.13 -1.34 -17.78
N PHE A 27 -4.37 -1.67 -16.51
CA PHE A 27 -4.10 -0.75 -15.39
C PHE A 27 -2.61 -0.48 -15.21
N ILE A 28 -1.77 -1.51 -15.31
CA ILE A 28 -0.32 -1.34 -15.30
C ILE A 28 0.11 -0.49 -16.50
N LEU A 29 -0.42 -0.79 -17.69
CA LEU A 29 -0.07 -0.06 -18.91
C LEU A 29 -0.48 1.42 -18.83
N SER A 30 -1.65 1.74 -18.27
CA SER A 30 -2.07 3.13 -18.10
C SER A 30 -1.16 3.89 -17.14
N LEU A 31 -0.72 3.26 -16.05
CA LEU A 31 0.27 3.84 -15.13
C LEU A 31 1.63 4.06 -15.79
N VAL A 32 2.10 3.10 -16.60
CA VAL A 32 3.36 3.24 -17.35
C VAL A 32 3.27 4.40 -18.35
N ILE A 33 2.19 4.49 -19.12
CA ILE A 33 1.98 5.60 -20.06
C ILE A 33 1.93 6.94 -19.31
N TYR A 34 1.23 6.98 -18.17
CA TYR A 34 1.16 8.16 -17.31
C TYR A 34 2.55 8.62 -16.84
N ALA A 35 3.39 7.68 -16.39
CA ALA A 35 4.76 7.94 -15.97
C ALA A 35 5.64 8.49 -17.11
N PHE A 36 5.52 7.93 -18.32
CA PHE A 36 6.25 8.40 -19.50
C PHE A 36 5.84 9.82 -19.91
N LEU A 37 4.54 10.12 -19.88
CA LEU A 37 4.03 11.47 -20.17
C LEU A 37 4.54 12.49 -19.13
N GLY A 38 4.51 12.13 -17.85
CA GLY A 38 5.07 12.95 -16.78
C GLY A 38 6.58 13.19 -16.97
N ALA A 39 7.33 12.14 -17.33
CA ALA A 39 8.78 12.24 -17.54
C ALA A 39 9.14 13.22 -18.66
N LEU A 40 8.40 13.17 -19.79
CA LEU A 40 8.57 14.13 -20.89
C LEU A 40 8.24 15.56 -20.45
N MET A 41 7.15 15.74 -19.69
CA MET A 41 6.72 17.04 -19.20
C MET A 41 7.76 17.67 -18.26
N PHE A 42 8.19 16.95 -17.22
CA PHE A 42 9.14 17.48 -16.24
C PHE A 42 10.55 17.63 -16.80
N SER A 43 11.01 16.71 -17.66
CA SER A 43 12.31 16.87 -18.33
C SER A 43 12.34 18.13 -19.18
N HIS A 44 11.25 18.48 -19.85
CA HIS A 44 11.17 19.69 -20.64
C HIS A 44 11.09 20.97 -19.80
N ILE A 45 10.27 20.97 -18.75
CA ILE A 45 9.99 22.17 -17.94
C ILE A 45 11.13 22.47 -16.97
N GLU A 46 11.60 21.47 -16.22
CA GLU A 46 12.65 21.65 -15.21
C GLU A 46 14.05 21.48 -15.81
N GLY A 47 14.23 20.64 -16.83
CA GLY A 47 15.54 20.44 -17.46
C GLY A 47 16.02 21.62 -18.29
N ASN A 48 15.11 22.41 -18.86
CA ASN A 48 15.45 23.62 -19.62
C ASN A 48 15.35 24.91 -18.77
N ARG A 49 15.19 24.80 -17.45
CA ARG A 49 15.12 25.98 -16.59
C ARG A 49 16.42 26.76 -16.67
N LYS A 50 16.32 28.09 -16.78
CA LYS A 50 17.48 28.97 -16.62
C LYS A 50 17.89 28.92 -15.15
N VAL A 51 19.14 28.55 -14.89
CA VAL A 51 19.74 28.71 -13.57
C VAL A 51 19.99 30.19 -13.38
N ASN A 52 18.98 30.92 -12.92
CA ASN A 52 19.23 32.24 -12.36
C ASN A 52 19.98 31.99 -11.05
N LEU A 53 21.22 32.47 -10.96
CA LEU A 53 21.93 32.52 -9.70
C LEU A 53 21.05 33.30 -8.73
N SER A 54 20.51 32.62 -7.71
CA SER A 54 19.71 33.33 -6.72
C SER A 54 20.60 34.33 -5.97
N GLU A 55 20.00 35.37 -5.41
CA GLU A 55 20.75 36.38 -4.65
C GLU A 55 21.49 35.74 -3.46
N GLU A 56 20.93 34.66 -2.91
CA GLU A 56 21.53 33.84 -1.86
C GLU A 56 22.80 33.15 -2.35
N TYR A 57 22.79 32.57 -3.56
CA TYR A 57 23.99 31.98 -4.14
C TYR A 57 25.06 33.02 -4.46
N ARG A 58 24.68 34.20 -4.95
CA ARG A 58 25.63 35.33 -5.14
C ARG A 58 26.26 35.75 -3.82
N LYS A 59 25.46 35.90 -2.76
CA LYS A 59 25.96 36.23 -1.40
C LYS A 59 26.87 35.13 -0.88
N PHE A 60 26.54 33.87 -1.10
CA PHE A 60 27.39 32.73 -0.75
C PHE A 60 28.76 32.82 -1.45
N LEU A 61 28.78 33.05 -2.78
CA LEU A 61 30.03 33.19 -3.53
C LEU A 61 30.86 34.40 -3.06
N GLN A 62 30.22 35.51 -2.73
CA GLN A 62 30.90 36.69 -2.18
C GLN A 62 31.51 36.40 -0.81
N ASN A 63 30.78 35.71 0.08
CA ASN A 63 31.27 35.30 1.39
C ASN A 63 32.44 34.31 1.27
N LEU A 64 32.33 33.35 0.35
CA LEU A 64 33.40 32.40 0.05
C LEU A 64 34.67 33.12 -0.41
N TRP A 65 34.51 34.08 -1.34
CA TRP A 65 35.63 34.88 -1.85
C TRP A 65 36.26 35.74 -0.75
N TYR A 66 35.45 36.38 0.10
CA TYR A 66 35.94 37.17 1.23
C TYR A 66 36.73 36.33 2.23
N ILE A 67 36.21 35.15 2.61
CA ILE A 67 36.91 34.22 3.51
C ILE A 67 38.23 33.75 2.88
N SER A 68 38.21 33.38 1.61
CA SER A 68 39.40 32.94 0.87
C SER A 68 40.46 34.04 0.80
N ARG A 69 40.07 35.30 0.58
CA ARG A 69 41.00 36.41 0.45
C ARG A 69 41.61 36.82 1.79
N ASN A 70 40.80 36.96 2.83
CA ASN A 70 41.24 37.42 4.14
C ASN A 70 42.24 36.46 4.82
N LEU A 71 42.23 35.18 4.42
CA LEU A 71 43.18 34.18 4.90
C LEU A 71 44.47 34.08 4.08
N SER A 72 44.45 34.47 2.81
CA SER A 72 45.67 34.50 1.98
C SER A 72 46.70 35.49 2.52
N ASP A 73 46.27 36.46 3.32
CA ASP A 73 47.13 37.51 3.87
C ASP A 73 47.67 37.18 5.28
N ASN A 74 47.22 36.10 5.95
CA ASN A 74 47.52 35.82 7.37
C ASN A 74 47.72 34.29 7.63
N MET A 75 48.95 33.80 7.48
CA MET A 75 49.20 32.42 6.99
C MET A 75 49.43 31.30 8.04
N THR A 76 49.52 31.55 9.36
CA THR A 76 50.01 30.50 10.29
C THR A 76 49.16 30.17 11.53
N GLU A 77 48.15 30.96 11.90
CA GLU A 77 47.29 30.68 13.08
C GLU A 77 45.83 30.31 12.72
N ASN A 78 45.51 30.20 11.42
CA ASN A 78 44.14 30.35 10.92
C ASN A 78 43.51 29.09 10.29
N GLU A 79 44.15 27.92 10.32
CA GLU A 79 43.61 26.73 9.63
C GLU A 79 42.35 26.16 10.32
N GLU A 80 42.31 26.13 11.65
CA GLU A 80 41.12 25.69 12.39
C GLU A 80 39.96 26.69 12.23
N ILE A 81 40.25 27.99 12.36
CA ILE A 81 39.26 29.07 12.15
C ILE A 81 38.73 29.06 10.71
N PHE A 82 39.57 28.72 9.74
CA PHE A 82 39.15 28.55 8.35
C PHE A 82 38.21 27.38 8.18
N LYS A 83 38.59 26.20 8.70
CA LYS A 83 37.76 25.00 8.64
C LYS A 83 36.41 25.26 9.29
N GLU A 84 36.37 25.95 10.43
CA GLU A 84 35.14 26.32 11.12
C GLU A 84 34.28 27.28 10.28
N LYS A 85 34.84 28.38 9.76
CA LYS A 85 34.11 29.36 8.93
C LYS A 85 33.61 28.77 7.61
N ILE A 86 34.42 27.93 6.96
CA ILE A 86 34.03 27.23 5.74
C ILE A 86 32.97 26.18 6.05
N HIS A 87 33.07 25.44 7.16
CA HIS A 87 32.00 24.52 7.57
C HIS A 87 30.70 25.27 7.81
N ALA A 88 30.74 26.39 8.53
CA ALA A 88 29.56 27.23 8.77
C ALA A 88 28.95 27.75 7.46
N LEU A 89 29.78 28.16 6.50
CA LEU A 89 29.31 28.61 5.18
C LEU A 89 28.77 27.45 4.33
N LEU A 90 29.42 26.28 4.33
CA LEU A 90 28.95 25.11 3.60
C LEU A 90 27.62 24.59 4.14
N ASN A 91 27.35 24.77 5.44
CA ASN A 91 26.05 24.44 6.03
C ASN A 91 24.90 25.33 5.50
N THR A 92 25.20 26.49 4.91
CA THR A 92 24.18 27.32 4.23
C THR A 92 24.09 27.05 2.74
N ALA A 93 24.92 26.16 2.21
CA ALA A 93 24.97 25.85 0.80
C ALA A 93 23.84 24.90 0.40
N GLU A 94 22.99 25.34 -0.51
CA GLU A 94 21.93 24.48 -1.06
C GLU A 94 22.49 23.58 -2.16
N ARG A 95 22.06 22.31 -2.17
CA ARG A 95 22.52 21.33 -3.16
C ARG A 95 22.21 21.77 -4.60
N ASP A 96 21.07 22.42 -4.80
CA ASP A 96 20.58 22.89 -6.10
C ASP A 96 21.49 23.92 -6.76
N TRP A 97 22.37 24.58 -6.01
CA TRP A 97 23.32 25.56 -6.54
C TRP A 97 24.47 24.94 -7.34
N PHE A 98 24.83 23.69 -7.03
CA PHE A 98 26.02 23.04 -7.60
C PHE A 98 25.69 22.02 -8.69
N VAL A 99 24.40 21.78 -8.97
CA VAL A 99 23.98 20.75 -9.91
C VAL A 99 23.32 21.37 -11.14
N ASN A 100 23.78 20.95 -12.33
CA ASN A 100 23.18 21.38 -13.58
C ASN A 100 21.79 20.73 -13.75
N PRO A 101 20.72 21.51 -13.99
CA PRO A 101 19.37 20.96 -14.13
C PRO A 101 19.25 19.88 -15.20
N LYS A 102 20.02 19.98 -16.29
CA LYS A 102 20.01 19.02 -17.40
C LYS A 102 20.51 17.63 -17.01
N ASP A 103 21.40 17.57 -16.02
CA ASP A 103 21.98 16.30 -15.55
C ASP A 103 21.00 15.56 -14.61
N ILE A 104 20.18 16.31 -13.85
CA ILE A 104 19.14 15.75 -12.97
C ILE A 104 17.89 15.40 -13.78
N TRP A 105 17.39 16.34 -14.57
CA TRP A 105 16.12 16.26 -15.30
C TRP A 105 16.28 15.64 -16.70
N THR A 106 17.08 14.58 -16.78
CA THR A 106 17.09 13.67 -17.93
C THR A 106 15.74 12.94 -18.03
N PHE A 107 15.45 12.29 -19.16
CA PHE A 107 14.22 11.50 -19.30
C PHE A 107 14.08 10.45 -18.18
N PHE A 108 15.14 9.70 -17.89
CA PHE A 108 15.12 8.67 -16.85
C PHE A 108 15.09 9.26 -15.43
N GLY A 109 15.79 10.37 -15.18
CA GLY A 109 15.70 11.09 -13.90
C GLY A 109 14.28 11.60 -13.65
N SER A 110 13.65 12.15 -14.69
CA SER A 110 12.26 12.62 -14.65
C SER A 110 11.26 11.47 -14.50
N LEU A 111 11.53 10.32 -15.11
CA LEU A 111 10.72 9.11 -14.95
C LEU A 111 10.81 8.58 -13.51
N PHE A 112 12.00 8.52 -12.95
CA PHE A 112 12.20 8.14 -11.55
C PHE A 112 11.47 9.10 -10.60
N PHE A 113 11.59 10.40 -10.83
CA PHE A 113 10.82 11.42 -10.10
C PHE A 113 9.30 11.20 -10.21
N CYS A 114 8.78 10.97 -11.42
CA CYS A 114 7.36 10.70 -11.63
C CYS A 114 6.89 9.48 -10.81
N CYS A 115 7.69 8.41 -10.79
CA CYS A 115 7.42 7.24 -9.97
C CYS A 115 7.38 7.58 -8.49
N THR A 116 8.34 8.33 -7.95
CA THR A 116 8.35 8.69 -6.51
C THR A 116 7.17 9.56 -6.11
N VAL A 117 6.63 10.38 -7.04
CA VAL A 117 5.44 11.22 -6.81
C VAL A 117 4.17 10.38 -6.68
N PHE A 118 3.81 9.59 -7.70
CA PHE A 118 2.53 8.84 -7.65
C PHE A 118 2.57 7.64 -6.70
N THR A 119 3.77 7.14 -6.36
CA THR A 119 3.95 6.12 -5.30
C THR A 119 4.04 6.73 -3.90
N THR A 120 4.02 8.06 -3.78
CA THR A 120 4.15 8.80 -2.52
C THR A 120 5.35 8.38 -1.68
N VAL A 121 6.47 8.04 -2.35
CA VAL A 121 7.74 7.70 -1.69
C VAL A 121 8.55 8.97 -1.40
N GLY A 122 8.61 9.86 -2.39
CA GLY A 122 9.25 11.18 -2.32
C GLY A 122 10.62 11.23 -1.62
N TYR A 123 11.64 10.60 -2.19
CA TYR A 123 13.01 10.60 -1.65
C TYR A 123 13.64 11.98 -1.37
N GLY A 124 13.07 13.07 -1.89
CA GLY A 124 13.59 14.44 -1.70
C GLY A 124 14.87 14.77 -2.47
N ASN A 125 15.47 13.80 -3.16
CA ASN A 125 16.69 14.02 -3.96
C ASN A 125 16.43 14.87 -5.22
N THR A 126 15.18 14.95 -5.68
CA THR A 126 14.79 15.67 -6.90
C THR A 126 13.35 16.15 -6.75
N TYR A 127 13.13 17.45 -6.96
CA TYR A 127 11.84 18.10 -6.81
C TYR A 127 11.78 19.33 -7.74
N PRO A 128 10.58 19.72 -8.21
CA PRO A 128 10.43 20.84 -9.14
C PRO A 128 10.72 22.16 -8.42
N VAL A 129 11.62 22.95 -8.99
CA VAL A 129 12.02 24.24 -8.41
C VAL A 129 11.19 25.37 -9.02
N THR A 130 10.74 25.21 -10.26
CA THR A 130 9.96 26.27 -10.93
C THR A 130 8.54 26.36 -10.38
N ARG A 131 7.98 27.58 -10.32
CA ARG A 131 6.57 27.80 -9.92
C ARG A 131 5.61 26.95 -10.75
N THR A 132 5.81 26.91 -12.07
CA THR A 132 5.02 26.10 -12.99
C THR A 132 5.18 24.60 -12.69
N GLY A 133 6.40 24.12 -12.47
CA GLY A 133 6.69 22.74 -12.12
C GLY A 133 6.04 22.31 -10.81
N LYS A 134 6.03 23.16 -9.78
CA LYS A 134 5.34 22.92 -8.50
C LYS A 134 3.83 22.71 -8.71
N TYR A 135 3.16 23.60 -9.45
CA TYR A 135 1.73 23.44 -9.75
C TYR A 135 1.43 22.18 -10.59
N LEU A 136 2.25 21.91 -11.60
CA LEU A 136 2.11 20.70 -12.42
C LEU A 136 2.36 19.43 -11.62
N CYS A 137 3.27 19.45 -10.65
CA CYS A 137 3.49 18.34 -9.72
C CYS A 137 2.28 18.08 -8.83
N MET A 138 1.64 19.12 -8.29
CA MET A 138 0.41 18.94 -7.51
C MET A 138 -0.71 18.34 -8.37
N LEU A 139 -0.90 18.85 -9.59
CA LEU A 139 -1.88 18.31 -10.54
C LEU A 139 -1.57 16.86 -10.93
N TYR A 140 -0.29 16.56 -11.17
CA TYR A 140 0.18 15.23 -11.53
C TYR A 140 0.00 14.24 -10.37
N ALA A 141 0.22 14.66 -9.12
CA ALA A 141 -0.04 13.85 -7.94
C ALA A 141 -1.55 13.58 -7.75
N LEU A 142 -2.41 14.58 -7.99
CA LEU A 142 -3.85 14.48 -7.82
C LEU A 142 -4.47 13.33 -8.63
N PHE A 143 -3.99 13.08 -9.85
CA PHE A 143 -4.45 11.97 -10.69
C PHE A 143 -3.57 10.72 -10.57
N GLY A 144 -2.27 10.91 -10.35
CA GLY A 144 -1.30 9.82 -10.26
C GLY A 144 -1.54 8.94 -9.04
N ILE A 145 -1.81 9.53 -7.88
CA ILE A 145 -1.98 8.79 -6.62
C ILE A 145 -3.22 7.87 -6.69
N PRO A 146 -4.43 8.33 -7.09
CA PRO A 146 -5.57 7.43 -7.28
C PRO A 146 -5.32 6.31 -8.29
N LEU A 147 -4.61 6.60 -9.39
CA LEU A 147 -4.23 5.60 -10.39
C LEU A 147 -3.26 4.56 -9.81
N MET A 148 -2.30 4.97 -8.99
CA MET A 148 -1.40 4.07 -8.29
C MET A 148 -2.15 3.21 -7.28
N PHE A 149 -3.07 3.78 -6.49
CA PHE A 149 -3.91 3.02 -5.55
C PHE A 149 -4.73 1.93 -6.24
N LEU A 150 -5.22 2.22 -7.45
CA LEU A 150 -5.88 1.24 -8.30
C LEU A 150 -4.95 0.07 -8.63
N VAL A 151 -3.76 0.35 -9.17
CA VAL A 151 -2.76 -0.67 -9.50
C VAL A 151 -2.32 -1.44 -8.25
N LEU A 152 -2.17 -0.78 -7.11
CA LEU A 152 -1.78 -1.42 -5.85
C LEU A 152 -2.84 -2.41 -5.37
N THR A 153 -4.12 -2.03 -5.44
CA THR A 153 -5.24 -2.90 -5.06
C THR A 153 -5.25 -4.15 -5.95
N ASP A 154 -5.08 -3.94 -7.25
CA ASP A 154 -5.05 -4.99 -8.25
C ASP A 154 -3.89 -5.98 -8.07
N MET A 155 -2.67 -5.46 -7.88
CA MET A 155 -1.48 -6.26 -7.59
C MET A 155 -1.57 -6.93 -6.21
N GLY A 156 -2.23 -6.29 -5.24
CA GLY A 156 -2.47 -6.81 -3.90
C GLY A 156 -3.28 -8.10 -3.90
N ASP A 157 -4.36 -8.17 -4.68
CA ASP A 157 -5.19 -9.37 -4.81
C ASP A 157 -4.42 -10.54 -5.46
N ILE A 158 -3.60 -10.25 -6.47
CA ILE A 158 -2.71 -11.23 -7.11
C ILE A 158 -1.70 -11.76 -6.08
N LEU A 159 -1.06 -10.86 -5.34
CA LEU A 159 -0.08 -11.21 -4.30
C LEU A 159 -0.71 -12.04 -3.18
N ALA A 160 -1.91 -11.66 -2.71
CA ALA A 160 -2.64 -12.40 -1.67
C ALA A 160 -2.99 -13.82 -2.12
N THR A 161 -3.36 -14.00 -3.40
CA THR A 161 -3.63 -15.31 -3.99
C THR A 161 -2.36 -16.17 -4.06
N LEU A 162 -1.24 -15.58 -4.48
CA LEU A 162 0.07 -16.25 -4.54
C LEU A 162 0.57 -16.65 -3.15
N LEU A 163 0.49 -15.74 -2.18
CA LEU A 163 0.88 -16.00 -0.80
C LEU A 163 0.02 -17.08 -0.16
N SER A 164 -1.30 -17.04 -0.37
CA SER A 164 -2.21 -18.07 0.14
C SER A 164 -1.91 -19.44 -0.46
N LYS A 165 -1.61 -19.51 -1.76
CA LYS A 165 -1.22 -20.76 -2.42
C LYS A 165 0.12 -21.26 -1.89
N SER A 166 1.13 -20.39 -1.80
CA SER A 166 2.45 -20.71 -1.27
C SER A 166 2.37 -21.23 0.17
N TYR A 167 1.63 -20.53 1.04
CA TYR A 167 1.40 -20.91 2.42
C TYR A 167 0.71 -22.27 2.55
N ASN A 168 -0.30 -22.55 1.72
CA ASN A 168 -1.00 -23.84 1.72
C ASN A 168 -0.11 -24.99 1.23
N GLU A 169 0.71 -24.77 0.19
CA GLU A 169 1.67 -25.76 -0.28
C GLU A 169 2.78 -26.01 0.76
N PHE A 170 3.27 -24.95 1.41
CA PHE A 170 4.22 -25.06 2.51
C PHE A 170 3.63 -25.82 3.71
N ARG A 171 2.38 -25.54 4.08
CA ARG A 171 1.66 -26.29 5.13
C ARG A 171 1.52 -27.77 4.77
N LYS A 172 1.19 -28.11 3.52
CA LYS A 172 1.13 -29.50 3.04
C LYS A 172 2.50 -30.18 3.06
N LEU A 173 3.56 -29.45 2.72
CA LEU A 173 4.92 -29.97 2.77
C LEU A 173 5.35 -30.21 4.23
N GLN A 174 5.07 -29.28 5.14
CA GLN A 174 5.29 -29.45 6.57
C GLN A 174 4.49 -30.63 7.14
N SER A 175 3.21 -30.78 6.79
CA SER A 175 2.41 -31.92 7.27
C SER A 175 2.94 -33.25 6.73
N LYS A 176 3.48 -33.29 5.51
CA LYS A 176 4.14 -34.48 4.94
C LYS A 176 5.45 -34.80 5.66
N ILE A 177 6.25 -33.79 6.00
CA ILE A 177 7.51 -33.96 6.75
C ILE A 177 7.24 -34.39 8.20
N LEU A 178 6.20 -33.84 8.85
CA LEU A 178 5.76 -34.28 10.17
C LEU A 178 5.24 -35.72 10.13
N ALA A 179 4.41 -36.06 9.13
CA ALA A 179 3.89 -37.41 8.94
C ALA A 179 5.00 -38.43 8.63
N SER A 180 6.01 -38.07 7.83
CA SER A 180 7.15 -38.97 7.54
C SER A 180 8.03 -39.23 8.75
N LYS A 181 8.13 -38.28 9.70
CA LYS A 181 8.80 -38.52 11.00
C LYS A 181 7.98 -39.43 11.92
N LEU A 182 6.64 -39.38 11.82
CA LEU A 182 5.75 -40.21 12.65
C LEU A 182 5.55 -41.62 12.08
N CYS A 183 5.71 -41.82 10.77
CA CYS A 183 5.52 -43.10 10.08
C CYS A 183 6.77 -43.98 9.95
N SER A 184 7.89 -43.65 10.59
CA SER A 184 9.09 -44.50 10.59
C SER A 184 9.03 -45.66 11.60
N GLY A 185 7.84 -45.98 12.12
CA GLY A 185 7.63 -47.12 13.01
C GLY A 185 6.23 -47.72 12.84
N SER A 186 6.05 -48.59 11.85
CA SER A 186 5.21 -49.80 11.89
C SER A 186 4.87 -50.29 10.48
N THR A 187 5.36 -51.47 10.15
CA THR A 187 4.96 -52.32 9.01
C THR A 187 3.56 -52.90 9.25
N CYS A 188 2.67 -52.91 8.25
CA CYS A 188 1.86 -54.11 7.99
C CYS A 188 1.08 -54.12 6.64
N ASN A 189 1.29 -55.26 5.98
CA ASN A 189 0.69 -56.02 4.88
C ASN A 189 -0.61 -55.60 4.14
N LYS A 190 -0.55 -55.92 2.83
CA LYS A 190 -1.61 -56.01 1.82
C LYS A 190 -2.58 -57.18 2.07
N GLY A 191 -3.82 -57.01 1.62
CA GLY A 191 -4.77 -58.07 1.28
C GLY A 191 -5.88 -57.53 0.36
N ASP A 192 -6.10 -58.21 -0.77
CA ASP A 192 -6.96 -57.84 -1.91
C ASP A 192 -8.47 -57.98 -1.63
N GLU A 193 -9.31 -57.12 -2.25
CA GLU A 193 -10.37 -57.56 -3.18
C GLU A 193 -11.09 -56.37 -3.87
N LEU A 194 -11.47 -56.61 -5.13
CA LEU A 194 -11.96 -55.64 -6.11
C LEU A 194 -13.37 -56.06 -6.57
N LYS A 195 -14.41 -55.20 -6.41
CA LYS A 195 -15.51 -55.02 -7.40
C LYS A 195 -16.57 -54.00 -6.96
N SER A 196 -17.11 -53.31 -7.98
CA SER A 196 -18.41 -52.62 -8.04
C SER A 196 -18.49 -51.12 -7.69
N ARG A 197 -18.17 -50.36 -8.74
CA ARG A 197 -18.69 -49.05 -9.19
C ARG A 197 -20.05 -48.57 -8.66
N ALA A 198 -20.01 -47.31 -8.20
CA ALA A 198 -20.92 -46.17 -8.41
C ALA A 198 -21.98 -45.77 -7.36
N GLN A 199 -21.78 -44.49 -6.95
CA GLN A 199 -22.71 -43.49 -6.41
C GLN A 199 -23.19 -43.65 -4.96
N SER A 200 -22.60 -42.90 -4.03
CA SER A 200 -23.21 -41.69 -3.44
C SER A 200 -22.46 -41.19 -2.19
N LYS A 201 -22.29 -39.86 -2.12
CA LYS A 201 -22.27 -39.00 -0.90
C LYS A 201 -21.46 -39.50 0.31
N VAL A 202 -20.20 -39.06 0.43
CA VAL A 202 -19.45 -39.20 1.69
C VAL A 202 -19.81 -38.04 2.62
N VAL A 203 -20.70 -38.36 3.55
CA VAL A 203 -20.85 -37.70 4.85
C VAL A 203 -19.51 -37.85 5.59
N ILE A 204 -18.94 -36.74 6.02
CA ILE A 204 -17.77 -36.74 6.90
C ILE A 204 -18.29 -37.15 8.28
N ASN A 205 -18.08 -38.42 8.66
CA ASN A 205 -18.32 -38.84 10.03
C ASN A 205 -17.28 -38.15 10.94
N GLU A 206 -17.76 -37.65 12.06
CA GLU A 206 -16.95 -37.09 13.14
C GLU A 206 -15.87 -38.10 13.58
N PRO A 207 -14.66 -37.65 13.94
CA PRO A 207 -13.64 -38.54 14.46
C PRO A 207 -14.13 -39.14 15.79
N LEU A 208 -14.04 -40.46 15.93
CA LEU A 208 -14.42 -41.16 17.17
C LEU A 208 -13.72 -40.51 18.38
N THR A 209 -14.50 -40.26 19.43
CA THR A 209 -13.99 -39.74 20.70
C THR A 209 -13.09 -40.78 21.36
N ILE A 210 -12.08 -40.33 22.10
CA ILE A 210 -11.14 -41.17 22.87
C ILE A 210 -11.89 -42.18 23.77
N MET A 211 -13.13 -41.86 24.16
CA MET A 211 -13.99 -42.68 24.99
C MET A 211 -14.56 -43.92 24.28
N GLU A 212 -14.70 -43.90 22.95
CA GLU A 212 -15.10 -45.07 22.16
C GLU A 212 -13.92 -46.01 21.90
N VAL A 213 -12.71 -45.47 21.77
CA VAL A 213 -11.45 -46.22 21.63
C VAL A 213 -11.06 -46.96 22.92
N LEU A 214 -11.35 -46.37 24.09
CA LEU A 214 -11.16 -47.01 25.39
C LEU A 214 -12.13 -48.18 25.64
N LYS A 215 -13.33 -48.13 25.06
CA LYS A 215 -14.32 -49.22 25.14
C LYS A 215 -14.03 -50.38 24.18
N SER A 216 -13.27 -50.15 23.11
CA SER A 216 -12.98 -51.17 22.08
C SER A 216 -11.77 -52.07 22.39
N GLN A 217 -11.09 -51.89 23.53
CA GLN A 217 -9.95 -52.73 23.93
C GLN A 217 -10.39 -53.84 24.91
N PRO A 218 -10.30 -55.13 24.55
CA PRO A 218 -10.71 -56.24 25.43
C PRO A 218 -9.79 -56.50 26.63
N GLY A 219 -8.64 -55.82 26.70
CA GLY A 219 -7.54 -56.16 27.62
C GLY A 219 -7.54 -55.47 28.99
N VAL A 220 -8.37 -54.45 29.24
CA VAL A 220 -8.28 -53.64 30.47
C VAL A 220 -9.39 -54.02 31.46
N LYS A 221 -9.52 -55.31 31.75
CA LYS A 221 -10.18 -55.79 32.97
C LYS A 221 -9.09 -56.11 33.99
N ARG A 222 -8.72 -55.15 34.85
CA ARG A 222 -8.40 -55.35 36.29
C ARG A 222 -7.79 -54.09 36.95
N LYS A 223 -8.66 -53.40 37.72
CA LYS A 223 -8.47 -52.91 39.10
C LYS A 223 -7.41 -51.80 39.40
N PRO A 224 -7.57 -51.06 40.52
CA PRO A 224 -7.79 -49.61 40.48
C PRO A 224 -6.66 -48.83 41.20
N VAL A 225 -6.73 -47.49 41.12
CA VAL A 225 -6.11 -46.44 41.97
C VAL A 225 -5.54 -45.33 41.08
N LYS A 226 -6.40 -44.38 40.66
CA LYS A 226 -6.05 -42.95 40.43
C LYS A 226 -7.28 -42.08 40.11
N TYR A 227 -8.34 -42.16 40.90
CA TYR A 227 -9.51 -41.28 40.79
C TYR A 227 -9.30 -39.93 41.51
N ARG A 228 -8.34 -39.14 41.02
CA ARG A 228 -8.23 -37.72 41.41
C ARG A 228 -7.95 -36.79 40.22
N ASN A 229 -7.51 -37.35 39.10
CA ASN A 229 -7.21 -36.58 37.89
C ASN A 229 -8.36 -36.59 36.87
N ALA A 230 -9.31 -37.52 36.99
CA ALA A 230 -10.45 -37.61 36.07
C ALA A 230 -11.43 -36.44 36.24
N GLU A 231 -11.68 -36.01 37.48
CA GLU A 231 -12.58 -34.89 37.78
C GLU A 231 -12.01 -33.54 37.33
N ILE A 232 -10.68 -33.37 37.46
CA ILE A 232 -9.95 -32.21 36.93
C ILE A 232 -10.01 -32.19 35.39
N PHE A 233 -9.90 -33.36 34.75
CA PHE A 233 -10.01 -33.49 33.30
C PHE A 233 -11.43 -33.21 32.79
N GLU A 234 -12.47 -33.71 33.46
CA GLU A 234 -13.87 -33.41 33.12
C GLU A 234 -14.18 -31.90 33.27
N MET A 235 -13.64 -31.24 34.30
CA MET A 235 -13.77 -29.78 34.46
C MET A 235 -13.03 -28.99 33.36
N LEU A 236 -11.86 -29.47 32.92
CA LEU A 236 -11.11 -28.87 31.81
C LEU A 236 -11.83 -29.08 30.47
N ILE A 237 -12.41 -30.26 30.24
CA ILE A 237 -13.18 -30.61 29.04
C ILE A 237 -14.48 -29.81 28.99
N ALA A 238 -15.17 -29.64 30.11
CA ALA A 238 -16.36 -28.79 30.19
C ALA A 238 -16.05 -27.31 29.87
N ARG A 239 -14.89 -26.80 30.32
CA ARG A 239 -14.41 -25.44 30.04
C ARG A 239 -14.01 -25.25 28.57
N GLU A 240 -13.45 -26.28 27.94
CA GLU A 240 -13.06 -26.26 26.52
C GLU A 240 -14.27 -26.43 25.59
N ASN A 241 -15.29 -27.18 26.00
CA ASN A 241 -16.57 -27.32 25.28
C ASN A 241 -17.43 -26.04 25.29
N GLU A 242 -17.33 -25.19 26.32
CA GLU A 242 -17.92 -23.85 26.26
C GLU A 242 -17.20 -22.90 25.29
N GLN A 243 -15.90 -23.10 25.07
CA GLN A 243 -15.08 -22.31 24.14
C GLN A 243 -15.18 -22.77 22.67
N THR A 244 -15.71 -23.96 22.39
CA THR A 244 -15.70 -24.58 21.05
C THR A 244 -17.06 -24.57 20.33
N LYS A 245 -17.91 -23.57 20.60
CA LYS A 245 -18.97 -23.22 19.63
C LYS A 245 -18.35 -22.55 18.38
N PRO A 246 -18.68 -22.97 17.14
CA PRO A 246 -18.05 -22.45 15.92
C PRO A 246 -18.31 -20.95 15.72
N ALA A 247 -17.24 -20.21 15.45
CA ALA A 247 -17.14 -18.76 15.48
C ALA A 247 -17.71 -18.03 14.26
N ARG A 248 -18.34 -16.88 14.49
CA ARG A 248 -18.46 -15.80 13.51
C ARG A 248 -17.15 -15.00 13.55
N THR A 249 -16.30 -15.21 12.55
CA THR A 249 -15.19 -14.35 12.07
C THR A 249 -14.26 -13.66 13.11
N LYS A 250 -13.01 -14.14 13.14
CA LYS A 250 -11.89 -13.80 14.05
C LYS A 250 -11.43 -12.34 13.98
N SER A 251 -11.33 -11.69 15.14
CA SER A 251 -10.24 -10.76 15.47
C SER A 251 -9.18 -11.50 16.31
N VAL A 252 -7.92 -11.17 16.10
CA VAL A 252 -6.75 -11.69 16.81
C VAL A 252 -6.82 -11.30 18.29
N GLU A 253 -6.72 -12.25 19.22
CA GLU A 253 -6.49 -11.94 20.63
C GLU A 253 -5.16 -12.54 21.12
N ARG A 254 -4.37 -11.65 21.71
CA ARG A 254 -2.97 -11.76 22.09
C ARG A 254 -2.90 -11.78 23.62
N TRP A 255 -2.30 -12.83 24.17
CA TRP A 255 -1.66 -13.01 25.48
C TRP A 255 -2.18 -12.15 26.65
N SER A 256 -2.83 -12.83 27.59
CA SER A 256 -3.42 -12.28 28.82
C SER A 256 -2.38 -11.95 29.88
N SER A 257 -2.18 -10.66 30.15
CA SER A 257 -1.58 -10.16 31.40
C SER A 257 -2.17 -8.77 31.66
N CYS A 258 -3.43 -8.72 32.13
CA CYS A 258 -4.08 -7.63 32.88
C CYS A 258 -5.63 -7.72 32.74
N PRO A 259 -6.39 -8.01 33.81
CA PRO A 259 -7.84 -8.16 33.75
C PRO A 259 -8.63 -6.83 33.76
N GLU A 260 -7.99 -5.68 33.97
CA GLU A 260 -8.69 -4.37 34.04
C GLU A 260 -9.10 -3.77 32.67
N LEU A 261 -8.76 -4.44 31.55
CA LEU A 261 -9.14 -4.00 30.21
C LEU A 261 -10.52 -4.53 29.74
N ALA A 262 -11.44 -4.83 30.66
CA ALA A 262 -12.83 -5.21 30.34
C ALA A 262 -13.68 -4.03 29.78
N ARG A 263 -13.05 -2.91 29.40
CA ARG A 263 -13.67 -1.80 28.64
C ARG A 263 -13.80 -2.11 27.14
N GLY A 264 -13.86 -3.38 26.75
CA GLY A 264 -13.94 -3.85 25.37
C GLY A 264 -15.31 -3.64 24.69
N LYS A 265 -16.42 -3.55 25.46
CA LYS A 265 -17.78 -3.35 24.89
C LYS A 265 -17.98 -1.95 24.32
N THR A 266 -17.45 -0.92 24.97
CA THR A 266 -17.56 0.47 24.49
C THR A 266 -16.70 0.68 23.25
N MET A 267 -15.46 0.17 23.27
CA MET A 267 -14.54 0.28 22.14
C MET A 267 -15.03 -0.50 20.90
N SER A 268 -15.58 -1.71 21.09
CA SER A 268 -16.15 -2.49 19.97
C SER A 268 -17.36 -1.81 19.34
N ARG A 269 -18.28 -1.23 20.13
CA ARG A 269 -19.43 -0.47 19.60
C ARG A 269 -19.00 0.80 18.87
N VAL A 270 -17.98 1.49 19.37
CA VAL A 270 -17.43 2.69 18.72
C VAL A 270 -16.81 2.33 17.37
N ILE A 271 -16.02 1.24 17.30
CA ILE A 271 -15.44 0.73 16.05
C ILE A 271 -16.54 0.31 15.06
N GLU A 272 -17.59 -0.38 15.52
CA GLU A 272 -18.72 -0.79 14.68
C GLU A 272 -19.52 0.42 14.16
N ASN A 273 -19.69 1.46 14.99
CA ASN A 273 -20.32 2.72 14.58
C ASN A 273 -19.49 3.44 13.51
N PHE A 274 -18.16 3.49 13.67
CA PHE A 274 -17.27 4.07 12.65
C PHE A 274 -17.30 3.28 11.34
N ASP A 275 -17.29 1.95 11.39
CA ASP A 275 -17.40 1.09 10.20
C ASP A 275 -18.74 1.31 9.47
N LYS A 276 -19.82 1.50 10.22
CA LYS A 276 -21.14 1.83 9.67
C LYS A 276 -21.18 3.22 9.03
N ILE A 277 -20.53 4.21 9.64
CA ILE A 277 -20.40 5.56 9.08
C ILE A 277 -19.53 5.54 7.81
N GLY A 278 -18.42 4.80 7.82
CA GLY A 278 -17.56 4.61 6.65
C GLY A 278 -18.32 4.00 5.46
N LYS A 279 -19.10 2.94 5.69
CA LYS A 279 -19.96 2.31 4.67
C LYS A 279 -21.09 3.20 4.15
N GLN A 280 -21.54 4.18 4.94
CA GLN A 280 -22.52 5.17 4.50
C GLN A 280 -21.86 6.24 3.62
N LEU A 281 -20.65 6.67 3.98
CA LEU A 281 -19.87 7.64 3.20
C LEU A 281 -19.47 7.08 1.83
N GLU A 282 -19.13 5.79 1.76
CA GLU A 282 -18.81 5.07 0.50
C GLU A 282 -20.02 4.96 -0.45
N LYS A 283 -21.26 5.02 0.07
CA LYS A 283 -22.49 5.01 -0.74
C LYS A 283 -22.91 6.39 -1.22
N LEU A 284 -22.36 7.46 -0.65
CA LEU A 284 -22.70 8.81 -1.06
C LEU A 284 -22.02 9.08 -2.40
N ASP A 285 -22.82 9.36 -3.44
CA ASP A 285 -22.33 9.60 -4.79
C ASP A 285 -21.71 11.01 -4.88
N VAL A 286 -20.61 11.26 -4.17
CA VAL A 286 -19.99 12.59 -4.08
C VAL A 286 -19.32 12.94 -5.42
N PRO A 287 -19.60 14.12 -6.00
CA PRO A 287 -18.92 14.58 -7.19
C PRO A 287 -17.43 14.80 -6.92
N ILE A 288 -16.56 14.39 -7.86
CA ILE A 288 -15.09 14.59 -7.75
C ILE A 288 -14.75 16.06 -7.50
N VAL A 289 -15.51 16.97 -8.11
CA VAL A 289 -15.37 18.42 -7.95
C VAL A 289 -15.52 18.85 -6.48
N LEU A 290 -16.46 18.25 -5.74
CA LEU A 290 -16.69 18.58 -4.34
C LEU A 290 -15.54 18.08 -3.45
N MET A 291 -14.98 16.90 -3.75
CA MET A 291 -13.81 16.36 -3.03
C MET A 291 -12.57 17.22 -3.24
N VAL A 292 -12.30 17.61 -4.49
CA VAL A 292 -11.19 18.51 -4.82
C VAL A 292 -11.37 19.86 -4.13
N LEU A 293 -12.60 20.39 -4.08
CA LEU A 293 -12.90 21.64 -3.40
C LEU A 293 -12.67 21.56 -1.89
N VAL A 294 -13.10 20.47 -1.23
CA VAL A 294 -12.85 20.27 0.21
C VAL A 294 -11.35 20.22 0.51
N ILE A 295 -10.57 19.46 -0.27
CA ILE A 295 -9.10 19.42 -0.12
C ILE A 295 -8.50 20.81 -0.35
N PHE A 296 -8.93 21.50 -1.41
CA PHE A 296 -8.42 22.82 -1.75
C PHE A 296 -8.67 23.84 -0.64
N VAL A 297 -9.89 23.87 -0.08
CA VAL A 297 -10.26 24.76 1.04
C VAL A 297 -9.44 24.40 2.27
N TYR A 298 -9.32 23.11 2.61
CA TYR A 298 -8.54 22.66 3.77
C TYR A 298 -7.07 23.09 3.70
N ILE A 299 -6.42 22.89 2.54
CA ILE A 299 -5.04 23.31 2.29
C ILE A 299 -4.91 24.83 2.33
N SER A 300 -5.86 25.55 1.72
CA SER A 300 -5.85 27.02 1.68
C SER A 300 -5.94 27.64 3.08
N CYS A 301 -6.70 27.03 4.00
CA CYS A 301 -6.78 27.49 5.38
C CYS A 301 -5.41 27.47 6.08
N ALA A 302 -4.65 26.38 5.96
CA ALA A 302 -3.31 26.33 6.54
C ALA A 302 -2.31 27.23 5.81
N ALA A 303 -2.39 27.28 4.48
CA ALA A 303 -1.53 28.14 3.66
C ALA A 303 -1.71 29.64 3.97
N ALA A 304 -2.88 30.07 4.46
CA ALA A 304 -3.11 31.43 4.91
C ALA A 304 -2.57 31.71 6.33
N ILE A 305 -2.47 30.68 7.17
CA ILE A 305 -2.02 30.81 8.57
C ILE A 305 -0.50 30.71 8.66
N LEU A 306 0.11 29.76 7.93
CA LEU A 306 1.54 29.44 7.98
C LEU A 306 2.46 30.65 7.77
N PRO A 307 2.27 31.53 6.76
CA PRO A 307 3.12 32.70 6.55
C PRO A 307 3.13 33.69 7.72
N ASN A 308 2.10 33.69 8.58
CA ASN A 308 2.08 34.56 9.77
C ASN A 308 3.05 34.08 10.85
N TRP A 309 3.44 32.79 10.82
CA TRP A 309 4.36 32.18 11.77
C TRP A 309 5.73 31.92 11.15
N GLU A 310 5.77 31.53 9.88
CA GLU A 310 6.98 31.26 9.11
C GLU A 310 7.22 32.39 8.10
N THR A 311 7.99 33.39 8.50
CA THR A 311 8.24 34.59 7.69
C THR A 311 8.98 34.33 6.37
N ARG A 312 9.61 33.16 6.22
CA ARG A 312 10.31 32.74 5.00
C ARG A 312 9.39 32.12 3.94
N LEU A 313 8.16 31.73 4.30
CA LEU A 313 7.23 31.05 3.39
C LEU A 313 6.18 32.02 2.89
N ASP A 314 6.08 32.15 1.56
CA ASP A 314 4.94 32.84 0.95
C ASP A 314 3.68 31.94 0.94
N PHE A 315 2.52 32.51 0.60
CA PHE A 315 1.26 31.74 0.52
C PHE A 315 1.34 30.58 -0.48
N GLN A 316 2.04 30.76 -1.60
CA GLN A 316 2.14 29.76 -2.66
C GLN A 316 3.02 28.58 -2.23
N GLU A 317 4.14 28.87 -1.58
CA GLU A 317 5.07 27.90 -1.00
C GLU A 317 4.43 27.17 0.18
N ALA A 318 3.69 27.88 1.04
CA ALA A 318 2.91 27.28 2.11
C ALA A 318 1.82 26.34 1.58
N PHE A 319 1.11 26.74 0.51
CA PHE A 319 0.11 25.89 -0.15
C PHE A 319 0.75 24.63 -0.74
N TYR A 320 1.86 24.79 -1.46
CA TYR A 320 2.62 23.68 -2.03
C TYR A 320 3.12 22.73 -0.95
N PHE A 321 3.72 23.26 0.11
CA PHE A 321 4.20 22.51 1.27
C PHE A 321 3.06 21.70 1.88
N CYS A 322 1.93 22.34 2.22
CA CYS A 322 0.77 21.64 2.76
C CYS A 322 0.26 20.53 1.84
N PHE A 323 0.18 20.77 0.53
CA PHE A 323 -0.24 19.74 -0.42
C PHE A 323 0.74 18.54 -0.42
N ILE A 324 2.04 18.78 -0.56
CA ILE A 324 3.07 17.73 -0.62
C ILE A 324 3.15 16.95 0.69
N THR A 325 2.96 17.61 1.83
CA THR A 325 2.91 16.96 3.15
C THR A 325 1.65 16.11 3.30
N LEU A 326 0.46 16.65 3.00
CA LEU A 326 -0.81 15.92 3.19
C LEU A 326 -1.01 14.77 2.18
N THR A 327 -0.36 14.85 1.02
CA THR A 327 -0.34 13.77 0.04
C THR A 327 0.75 12.73 0.30
N THR A 328 1.47 12.83 1.43
CA THR A 328 2.58 11.94 1.83
C THR A 328 3.78 11.89 0.90
N ILE A 329 3.88 12.81 -0.07
CA ILE A 329 5.04 12.84 -0.95
C ILE A 329 6.26 13.33 -0.15
N GLY A 330 6.13 14.46 0.56
CA GLY A 330 7.14 14.90 1.52
C GLY A 330 8.56 15.05 0.99
N PHE A 331 8.79 15.82 -0.09
CA PHE A 331 10.13 16.00 -0.68
C PHE A 331 11.17 16.60 0.29
N GLY A 332 10.74 17.34 1.32
CA GLY A 332 11.66 17.98 2.26
C GLY A 332 12.44 19.15 1.66
N ASP A 333 11.98 19.70 0.54
CA ASP A 333 12.50 20.91 -0.09
C ASP A 333 12.11 22.18 0.67
N THR A 334 11.00 22.12 1.40
CA THR A 334 10.50 23.19 2.28
C THR A 334 10.38 22.65 3.71
N GLN A 335 10.99 23.34 4.67
CA GLN A 335 10.98 22.96 6.09
C GLN A 335 10.48 24.11 6.97
N LEU A 336 9.80 23.77 8.07
CA LEU A 336 9.36 24.71 9.10
C LEU A 336 10.50 24.96 10.10
N GLU A 337 10.81 26.21 10.42
CA GLU A 337 11.92 26.59 11.30
C GLU A 337 11.52 26.62 12.78
N HIS A 338 10.25 26.91 13.09
CA HIS A 338 9.85 27.19 14.46
C HIS A 338 9.26 25.96 15.22
N PRO A 339 9.94 25.45 16.26
CA PRO A 339 9.52 24.22 16.96
C PRO A 339 8.25 24.37 17.80
N LYS A 340 7.84 25.61 18.16
CA LYS A 340 6.71 25.86 19.07
C LYS A 340 5.33 25.59 18.45
N PHE A 341 5.20 25.69 17.13
CA PHE A 341 3.93 25.48 16.42
C PHE A 341 3.76 24.06 15.87
N PHE A 342 4.77 23.21 16.05
CA PHE A 342 4.81 21.84 15.55
C PHE A 342 3.64 20.98 16.05
N LEU A 343 3.18 21.17 17.29
CA LEU A 343 2.10 20.35 17.86
C LEU A 343 0.72 20.67 17.26
N PHE A 344 0.41 21.94 17.04
CA PHE A 344 -0.84 22.31 16.36
C PHE A 344 -0.81 21.90 14.89
N PHE A 345 0.35 22.07 14.24
CA PHE A 345 0.53 21.68 12.86
C PHE A 345 0.49 20.15 12.67
N SER A 346 0.97 19.37 13.63
CA SER A 346 0.89 17.91 13.57
C SER A 346 -0.55 17.39 13.64
N LEU A 347 -1.43 18.02 14.46
CA LEU A 347 -2.85 17.70 14.46
C LEU A 347 -3.51 18.00 13.10
N TYR A 348 -3.16 19.12 12.49
CA TYR A 348 -3.59 19.46 11.13
C TYR A 348 -3.13 18.39 10.12
N ILE A 349 -1.86 17.97 10.17
CA ILE A 349 -1.37 16.91 9.27
C ILE A 349 -2.17 15.62 9.45
N ILE A 350 -2.38 15.17 10.70
CA ILE A 350 -3.10 13.91 10.97
C ILE A 350 -4.52 13.95 10.40
N ILE A 351 -5.26 15.03 10.63
CA ILE A 351 -6.63 15.19 10.13
C ILE A 351 -6.64 15.32 8.60
N GLY A 352 -5.76 16.15 8.04
CA GLY A 352 -5.69 16.40 6.60
C GLY A 352 -5.31 15.17 5.80
N MET A 353 -4.40 14.35 6.33
CA MET A 353 -4.00 13.07 5.75
C MET A 353 -5.18 12.12 5.59
N GLU A 354 -6.06 12.03 6.60
CA GLU A 354 -7.25 11.19 6.53
C GLU A 354 -8.24 11.72 5.47
N ILE A 355 -8.46 13.04 5.43
CA ILE A 355 -9.32 13.67 4.42
C ILE A 355 -8.79 13.39 3.01
N VAL A 356 -7.49 13.55 2.78
CA VAL A 356 -6.85 13.30 1.49
C VAL A 356 -6.88 11.81 1.13
N PHE A 357 -6.63 10.91 2.09
CA PHE A 357 -6.72 9.47 1.88
C PHE A 357 -8.13 9.04 1.43
N ILE A 358 -9.17 9.52 2.12
CA ILE A 358 -10.57 9.27 1.75
C ILE A 358 -10.86 9.79 0.35
N ALA A 359 -10.36 10.99 0.01
CA ALA A 359 -10.55 11.57 -1.32
C ALA A 359 -9.87 10.76 -2.43
N PHE A 360 -8.64 10.29 -2.21
CA PHE A 360 -7.96 9.43 -3.17
C PHE A 360 -8.63 8.07 -3.31
N LYS A 361 -9.15 7.50 -2.22
CA LYS A 361 -9.90 6.25 -2.24
C LYS A 361 -11.19 6.38 -3.06
N LEU A 362 -11.96 7.43 -2.84
CA LEU A 362 -13.15 7.73 -3.65
C LEU A 362 -12.78 8.01 -5.12
N GLY A 363 -11.65 8.70 -5.37
CA GLY A 363 -11.12 8.91 -6.72
C GLY A 363 -10.81 7.59 -7.45
N GLN A 364 -10.23 6.62 -6.75
CA GLN A 364 -9.97 5.27 -7.26
C GLN A 364 -11.27 4.59 -7.72
N ASP A 365 -12.33 4.61 -6.91
CA ASP A 365 -13.61 3.94 -7.23
C ASP A 365 -14.28 4.54 -8.47
N ARG A 366 -14.18 5.87 -8.65
CA ARG A 366 -14.64 6.55 -9.86
C ARG A 366 -13.85 6.16 -11.09
N LEU A 367 -12.53 6.04 -10.95
CA LEU A 367 -11.65 5.62 -12.04
C LEU A 367 -11.98 4.19 -12.50
N ILE A 368 -12.26 3.28 -11.56
CA ILE A 368 -12.75 1.93 -11.86
C ILE A 368 -14.08 1.98 -12.61
N GLY A 369 -15.01 2.85 -12.21
CA GLY A 369 -16.29 3.05 -12.90
C GLY A 369 -16.13 3.54 -14.35
N LEU A 370 -15.28 4.54 -14.57
CA LEU A 370 -14.91 5.03 -15.92
C LEU A 370 -14.31 3.92 -16.76
N TYR A 371 -13.38 3.17 -16.19
CA TYR A 371 -12.70 2.08 -16.87
C TYR A 371 -13.67 0.94 -17.29
N LYS A 372 -14.62 0.59 -16.42
CA LYS A 372 -15.69 -0.37 -16.75
C LYS A 372 -16.53 0.10 -17.94
N LYS A 373 -16.88 1.40 -18.01
CA LYS A 373 -17.58 1.98 -19.17
C LYS A 373 -16.75 1.93 -20.46
N VAL A 374 -15.45 2.20 -20.37
CA VAL A 374 -14.54 2.11 -21.54
C VAL A 374 -14.43 0.68 -22.05
N ILE A 375 -14.30 -0.30 -21.14
CA ILE A 375 -14.28 -1.72 -21.50
C ILE A 375 -15.59 -2.14 -22.15
N SER A 376 -16.75 -1.75 -21.59
CA SER A 376 -18.04 -2.15 -22.15
C SER A 376 -18.25 -1.59 -23.56
N PHE A 377 -17.83 -0.34 -23.80
CA PHE A 377 -17.89 0.28 -25.13
C PHE A 377 -16.97 -0.41 -26.16
N CYS A 378 -15.75 -0.81 -25.74
CA CYS A 378 -14.84 -1.61 -26.57
C CYS A 378 -15.35 -3.04 -26.80
N GLY A 379 -16.13 -3.59 -25.87
CA GLY A 379 -16.78 -4.90 -25.99
C GLY A 379 -17.94 -4.92 -26.98
N GLU A 380 -18.80 -3.90 -26.96
CA GLU A 380 -19.96 -3.77 -27.86
C GLU A 380 -19.56 -3.64 -29.34
N LYS A 381 -18.46 -2.93 -29.64
CA LYS A 381 -17.95 -2.80 -31.02
C LYS A 381 -17.45 -4.13 -31.64
N LYS A 382 -17.32 -5.22 -30.88
CA LYS A 382 -16.82 -6.53 -31.36
C LYS A 382 -17.91 -7.58 -31.65
N MET A 383 -19.19 -7.27 -31.52
CA MET A 383 -20.28 -8.18 -31.95
C MET A 383 -20.79 -7.75 -33.34
N PRO A 384 -20.37 -8.38 -34.46
CA PRO A 384 -21.06 -8.17 -35.73
C PRO A 384 -22.49 -8.67 -35.56
N SER A 385 -23.45 -7.77 -35.85
CA SER A 385 -24.87 -8.04 -35.85
C SER A 385 -25.15 -9.34 -36.60
N LYS A 386 -25.60 -10.37 -35.88
CA LYS A 386 -26.12 -11.58 -36.51
C LYS A 386 -27.33 -11.14 -37.32
N LYS A 387 -27.17 -11.05 -38.65
CA LYS A 387 -28.29 -10.98 -39.59
C LYS A 387 -29.17 -12.20 -39.31
N VAL A 388 -30.27 -11.97 -38.61
CA VAL A 388 -31.39 -12.90 -38.53
C VAL A 388 -32.03 -12.84 -39.90
N TYR A 389 -31.82 -13.88 -40.71
CA TYR A 389 -32.64 -14.07 -41.90
C TYR A 389 -34.00 -14.61 -41.43
N PRO A 390 -35.12 -13.96 -41.78
CA PRO A 390 -36.44 -14.53 -41.55
C PRO A 390 -36.60 -15.79 -42.41
N LYS A 391 -37.31 -16.77 -41.84
CA LYS A 391 -37.54 -18.12 -42.38
C LYS A 391 -38.22 -18.12 -43.74
#